data_AF-A0A2H0V192-F1
#
_entry.id   AF-A0A2H0V192-F1
#
_cell.length_a   1.000
_cell.length_b   1.000
_cell.length_c   1.000
_cell.angle_alpha   90.00
_cell.angle_beta   90.00
_cell.angle_gamma   90.00
#
_symmetry.space_group_name_H-M   'P 1'
#
loop_
_entity.id
_entity.type
_entity.pdbx_description
1 polymer ?
#
loop_
_entity_poly.entity_id
_entity_poly.type
_entity_poly.pdbx_seq_one_letter_code
_entity_poly.pdbx_strand_id
1 'polypeptide(L)'
;MSNCQPVRFLTPKKFQLDGLWFFKPKSKQAVIFIHGLGGAMFWPGLVYNLADAKTSVLTFNNRGHDKISNIRRADAKGKIHKTLAGSAHEVFTDCADDIQGAVNFCKKQGIKKIILAGHSTGCQKSVYYL
;
A
#
# COMPACT_ATOMS: atom_id res chain seq x y z
N MET A 1 17.64 -3.35 14.46
CA MET A 1 17.02 -2.34 13.57
C MET A 1 16.23 -3.06 12.49
N SER A 2 15.00 -2.62 12.19
CA SER A 2 14.24 -3.10 11.03
C SER A 2 14.84 -2.49 9.77
N ASN A 3 15.16 -3.30 8.76
CA ASN A 3 15.63 -2.78 7.48
C ASN A 3 14.42 -2.19 6.73
N CYS A 4 14.50 -0.92 6.34
CA CYS A 4 13.46 -0.23 5.58
C CYS A 4 14.00 0.11 4.19
N GLN A 5 13.20 -0.13 3.15
CA GLN A 5 13.53 0.26 1.78
C GLN A 5 12.31 0.86 1.07
N PRO A 6 12.51 1.88 0.22
CA PRO A 6 11.46 2.36 -0.67
C PRO A 6 11.14 1.29 -1.71
N VAL A 7 9.86 1.11 -2.01
CA VAL A 7 9.37 0.12 -2.97
C VAL A 7 8.33 0.72 -3.89
N ARG A 8 8.20 0.11 -5.07
CA ARG A 8 7.15 0.39 -6.04
C ARG A 8 6.52 -0.92 -6.48
N PHE A 9 5.21 -0.94 -6.58
CA PHE A 9 4.49 -2.10 -7.06
C PHE A 9 3.31 -1.71 -7.93
N LEU A 10 2.91 -2.63 -8.80
CA LEU A 10 1.77 -2.45 -9.69
C LEU A 10 0.52 -3.07 -9.08
N THR A 11 -0.60 -2.37 -9.20
CA THR A 11 -1.94 -2.92 -9.02
C THR A 11 -2.35 -3.77 -10.23
N PRO A 12 -3.38 -4.63 -10.12
CA PRO A 12 -3.95 -5.33 -11.26
C PRO A 12 -4.38 -4.41 -12.41
N LYS A 13 -4.98 -3.24 -12.13
CA LYS A 13 -5.28 -2.21 -13.17
C LYS A 13 -4.06 -1.37 -13.59
N LYS A 14 -2.84 -1.79 -13.22
CA LYS A 14 -1.55 -1.24 -13.62
C LYS A 14 -1.22 0.16 -13.09
N PHE A 15 -1.82 0.57 -11.97
CA PHE A 15 -1.34 1.74 -11.24
C PHE A 15 -0.07 1.39 -10.49
N GLN A 16 0.93 2.26 -10.55
CA GLN A 16 2.17 2.12 -9.79
C GLN A 16 2.04 2.93 -8.51
N LEU A 17 2.09 2.23 -7.38
CA LEU A 17 2.02 2.82 -6.05
C LEU A 17 3.41 2.81 -5.41
N ASP A 18 3.74 3.90 -4.73
CA ASP A 18 4.96 4.03 -3.93
C ASP A 18 4.68 3.60 -2.49
N GLY A 19 5.67 2.97 -1.85
CA GLY A 19 5.57 2.57 -0.45
C GLY A 19 6.91 2.38 0.23
N LEU A 20 6.85 2.06 1.51
CA LEU A 20 7.98 1.68 2.35
C LEU A 20 7.80 0.25 2.84
N TRP A 21 8.84 -0.56 2.65
CA TRP A 21 8.88 -1.95 3.06
C TRP A 21 9.84 -2.13 4.22
N PHE A 22 9.29 -2.30 5.42
CA PHE A 22 10.01 -2.64 6.64
C PHE A 22 10.12 -4.16 6.72
N PHE A 23 11.21 -4.70 6.19
CA PHE A 23 11.35 -6.13 6.01
C PHE A 23 12.05 -6.80 7.19
N LYS A 24 11.61 -8.02 7.48
CA LYS A 24 12.23 -8.91 8.46
C LYS A 24 12.73 -10.17 7.75
N PRO A 25 14.05 -10.43 7.74
CA PRO A 25 14.58 -11.66 7.17
C PRO A 25 13.85 -12.88 7.72
N LYS A 26 13.48 -13.82 6.85
CA LYS A 26 12.75 -15.07 7.19
C LYS A 26 11.30 -14.91 7.67
N SER A 27 10.78 -13.69 7.85
CA SER A 27 9.37 -13.51 8.21
C SER A 27 8.44 -14.05 7.13
N LYS A 28 7.41 -14.76 7.55
CA LYS A 28 6.31 -15.24 6.69
C LYS A 28 5.01 -14.49 6.94
N GLN A 29 5.06 -13.42 7.75
CA GLN A 29 3.92 -12.58 8.11
C GLN A 29 4.20 -11.13 7.73
N ALA A 30 3.21 -10.46 7.15
CA ALA A 30 3.27 -9.02 6.95
C ALA A 30 1.98 -8.33 7.35
N VAL A 31 2.13 -7.13 7.90
CA VAL A 31 1.05 -6.15 8.00
C VAL A 31 1.10 -5.25 6.78
N ILE A 32 -0.03 -5.09 6.11
CA ILE A 32 -0.24 -4.03 5.12
C ILE A 32 -1.02 -2.93 5.83
N PHE A 33 -0.37 -1.80 6.04
CA PHE A 33 -0.98 -0.62 6.63
C PHE A 33 -1.67 0.21 5.54
N ILE A 34 -2.95 0.51 5.76
CA ILE A 34 -3.81 1.25 4.81
C ILE A 34 -4.22 2.56 5.48
N HIS A 35 -3.67 3.68 5.02
CA HIS A 35 -4.04 4.99 5.50
C HIS A 35 -5.46 5.39 5.04
N GLY A 36 -6.07 6.32 5.79
CA GLY A 36 -7.37 6.91 5.45
C GLY A 36 -7.30 7.97 4.35
N LEU A 37 -8.44 8.58 4.05
CA LEU A 37 -8.57 9.59 2.99
C LEU A 37 -7.61 10.77 3.19
N GLY A 38 -6.86 11.13 2.14
CA GLY A 38 -5.89 12.24 2.18
C GLY A 38 -4.63 11.95 3.00
N GLY A 39 -4.52 10.76 3.60
CA GLY A 39 -3.32 10.32 4.30
C GLY A 39 -2.15 10.00 3.36
N ALA A 40 -1.05 9.50 3.91
CA ALA A 40 0.12 9.08 3.16
C ALA A 40 0.85 7.94 3.87
N MET A 41 1.81 7.31 3.18
CA MET A 41 2.62 6.19 3.69
C MET A 41 3.45 6.54 4.93
N PHE A 42 3.74 7.83 5.13
CA PHE A 42 4.55 8.34 6.24
C PHE A 42 3.70 8.49 7.51
N TRP A 43 3.50 7.37 8.21
CA TRP A 43 2.87 7.34 9.53
C TRP A 43 3.85 6.73 10.56
N PRO A 44 4.86 7.51 10.98
CA PRO A 44 6.01 6.98 11.71
C PRO A 44 5.63 6.35 13.07
N GLY A 45 4.67 6.93 13.80
CA GLY A 45 4.28 6.42 15.13
C GLY A 45 3.62 5.03 15.11
N LEU A 46 2.77 4.75 14.12
CA LEU A 46 2.01 3.50 14.08
C LEU A 46 2.76 2.39 13.34
N VAL A 47 3.36 2.72 12.19
CA VAL A 47 4.07 1.74 11.34
C VAL A 47 5.30 1.17 12.06
N TYR A 48 6.00 2.00 12.84
CA TYR A 48 7.19 1.55 13.58
C TYR A 48 6.83 0.54 14.67
N ASN A 49 5.73 0.75 15.39
CA ASN A 49 5.26 -0.16 16.44
C ASN A 49 4.73 -1.49 15.87
N LEU A 50 4.26 -1.52 14.62
CA LEU A 50 3.82 -2.73 13.94
C LEU A 50 4.99 -3.60 13.43
N ALA A 51 6.16 -3.00 13.19
CA ALA A 51 7.35 -3.68 12.69
C ALA A 51 8.14 -4.35 13.83
N ASP A 52 7.56 -5.39 14.43
CA ASP A 52 8.17 -6.16 15.52
C ASP A 52 9.30 -7.11 15.04
N ALA A 53 9.78 -8.01 15.90
CA ALA A 53 10.84 -8.96 15.54
C ALA A 53 10.43 -10.00 14.48
N LYS A 54 9.12 -10.24 14.28
CA LYS A 54 8.58 -11.34 13.47
C LYS A 54 7.72 -10.88 12.30
N THR A 55 7.37 -9.61 12.22
CA THR A 55 6.39 -9.07 11.28
C THR A 55 7.03 -8.04 10.38
N SER A 56 6.95 -8.27 9.07
CA SER A 56 7.29 -7.23 8.09
C SER A 56 6.12 -6.26 7.94
N VAL A 57 6.36 -5.01 7.57
CA VAL A 57 5.30 -4.01 7.38
C VAL A 57 5.44 -3.34 6.03
N LEU A 58 4.36 -3.35 5.26
CA LEU A 58 4.21 -2.52 4.08
C LEU A 58 3.29 -1.36 4.44
N THR A 59 3.79 -0.14 4.27
CA THR A 59 2.96 1.07 4.21
C THR A 59 3.11 1.65 2.80
N PHE A 60 2.04 2.19 2.24
CA PHE A 60 2.05 2.66 0.86
C PHE A 60 1.05 3.79 0.67
N ASN A 61 1.26 4.57 -0.38
CA ASN A 61 0.28 5.55 -0.84
C ASN A 61 -0.78 4.82 -1.67
N ASN A 62 -1.99 4.66 -1.13
CA ASN A 62 -3.14 4.32 -1.98
C ASN A 62 -3.54 5.53 -2.83
N ARG A 63 -4.33 5.36 -3.89
CA ARG A 63 -4.61 6.45 -4.86
C ARG A 63 -5.29 7.67 -4.22
N GLY A 64 -5.90 7.52 -3.06
CA GLY A 64 -6.52 8.60 -2.28
C GLY A 64 -5.56 9.38 -1.38
N HIS A 65 -4.25 9.29 -1.61
CA HIS A 65 -3.22 9.98 -0.81
C HIS A 65 -3.09 11.46 -1.17
N ASP A 66 -2.77 12.30 -0.19
CA ASP A 66 -2.75 13.77 -0.34
C ASP A 66 -4.10 14.34 -0.84
N LYS A 67 -4.20 15.66 -0.98
CA LYS A 67 -5.42 16.30 -1.49
C LYS A 67 -5.57 16.08 -3.00
N ILE A 68 -4.51 16.35 -3.74
CA ILE A 68 -4.38 16.17 -5.19
C ILE A 68 -2.97 15.62 -5.42
N SER A 69 -2.87 14.55 -6.18
CA SER A 69 -1.60 13.90 -6.47
C SER A 69 -1.53 13.42 -7.93
N ASN A 70 -0.33 13.06 -8.37
CA ASN A 70 -0.12 12.43 -9.67
C ASN A 70 0.52 11.07 -9.46
N ILE A 71 -0.20 10.02 -9.83
CA ILE A 71 0.30 8.65 -9.83
C ILE A 71 0.67 8.20 -11.24
N ARG A 72 1.42 7.11 -11.33
CA ARG A 72 1.82 6.52 -12.61
C ARG A 72 0.88 5.35 -12.93
N ARG A 73 0.48 5.21 -14.19
CA ARG A 73 -0.28 4.06 -14.69
C ARG A 73 0.32 3.54 -15.98
N ALA A 74 0.56 2.24 -16.08
CA ALA A 74 0.97 1.62 -17.33
C ALA A 74 -0.24 1.32 -18.21
N ASP A 75 -0.15 1.60 -19.51
CA ASP A 75 -1.17 1.22 -20.48
C ASP A 75 -1.06 -0.26 -20.92
N ALA A 76 -1.86 -0.65 -21.90
CA ALA A 76 -1.83 -1.99 -22.48
C ALA A 76 -0.45 -2.35 -23.08
N LYS A 77 0.26 -1.36 -23.61
CA LYS A 77 1.59 -1.49 -24.25
C LYS A 77 2.74 -1.29 -23.26
N GLY A 78 2.45 -1.07 -21.98
CA GLY A 78 3.44 -0.86 -20.92
C GLY A 78 3.99 0.57 -20.82
N LYS A 79 3.47 1.52 -21.61
CA LYS A 79 3.89 2.92 -21.51
C LYS A 79 3.29 3.54 -20.23
N ILE A 80 4.13 4.25 -19.48
CA ILE A 80 3.74 4.90 -18.23
C ILE A 80 3.16 6.28 -18.50
N HIS A 81 1.98 6.54 -17.94
CA HIS A 81 1.27 7.81 -18.00
C HIS A 81 1.08 8.37 -16.59
N LYS A 82 1.06 9.70 -16.46
CA LYS A 82 0.61 10.35 -15.23
C LYS A 82 -0.91 10.34 -15.19
N THR A 83 -1.49 10.00 -14.05
CA THR A 83 -2.92 10.02 -13.79
C THR A 83 -3.18 10.86 -12.55
N LEU A 84 -4.18 11.73 -12.62
CA LEU A 84 -4.61 12.54 -11.49
C LEU A 84 -5.22 11.65 -10.42
N ALA A 85 -4.86 11.90 -9.17
CA ALA A 85 -5.25 11.11 -8.03
C ALA A 85 -5.32 12.01 -6.77
N GLY A 86 -5.40 11.39 -5.61
CA GLY A 86 -5.55 12.04 -4.33
C GLY A 86 -6.99 12.12 -3.88
N SER A 87 -7.20 12.57 -2.65
CA SER A 87 -8.51 12.52 -2.00
C SER A 87 -9.60 13.25 -2.77
N ALA A 88 -9.26 14.31 -3.52
CA ALA A 88 -10.20 15.06 -4.35
C ALA A 88 -10.72 14.26 -5.57
N HIS A 89 -10.00 13.22 -5.98
CA HIS A 89 -10.32 12.36 -7.12
C HIS A 89 -10.55 10.90 -6.70
N GLU A 90 -10.80 10.68 -5.40
CA GLU A 90 -10.96 9.34 -4.84
C GLU A 90 -12.21 8.66 -5.40
N VAL A 91 -12.02 7.43 -5.90
CA VAL A 91 -13.09 6.48 -6.14
C VAL A 91 -12.92 5.37 -5.12
N PHE A 92 -13.78 5.34 -4.10
CA PHE A 92 -13.61 4.42 -2.96
C PHE A 92 -13.41 2.96 -3.38
N THR A 93 -14.17 2.48 -4.39
CA THR A 93 -14.13 1.09 -4.84
C THR A 93 -12.81 0.70 -5.53
N ASP A 94 -12.01 1.67 -5.99
CA ASP A 94 -10.67 1.40 -6.52
C ASP A 94 -9.67 0.98 -5.44
N CYS A 95 -10.00 1.14 -4.15
CA CYS A 95 -9.15 0.67 -3.05
C CYS A 95 -8.92 -0.85 -3.11
N ALA A 96 -9.86 -1.63 -3.65
CA ALA A 96 -9.70 -3.08 -3.77
C ALA A 96 -8.53 -3.43 -4.72
N ASP A 97 -8.36 -2.66 -5.79
CA ASP A 97 -7.25 -2.85 -6.74
C ASP A 97 -5.91 -2.42 -6.13
N ASP A 98 -5.90 -1.33 -5.35
CA ASP A 98 -4.73 -0.88 -4.60
C ASP A 98 -4.25 -1.92 -3.59
N ILE A 99 -5.18 -2.41 -2.76
CA ILE A 99 -4.89 -3.41 -1.73
C ILE A 99 -4.48 -4.73 -2.39
N GLN A 100 -5.10 -5.14 -3.50
CA GLN A 100 -4.67 -6.32 -4.24
C GLN A 100 -3.23 -6.19 -4.76
N GLY A 101 -2.84 -5.00 -5.25
CA GLY A 101 -1.45 -4.72 -5.62
C GLY A 101 -0.48 -4.89 -4.46
N ALA A 102 -0.83 -4.37 -3.28
CA ALA A 102 -0.05 -4.49 -2.06
C ALA A 102 0.06 -5.96 -1.59
N VAL A 103 -1.04 -6.72 -1.64
CA VAL A 103 -1.08 -8.16 -1.34
C VAL A 103 -0.18 -8.94 -2.29
N ASN A 104 -0.24 -8.66 -3.59
CA ASN A 104 0.59 -9.30 -4.60
C ASN A 104 2.07 -9.00 -4.37
N PHE A 105 2.41 -7.77 -4.00
CA PHE A 105 3.77 -7.40 -3.61
C PHE A 105 4.25 -8.25 -2.42
N CYS A 106 3.48 -8.31 -1.31
CA CYS A 106 3.86 -9.10 -0.14
C CYS A 106 4.01 -10.59 -0.46
N LYS A 107 3.10 -11.17 -1.25
CA LYS A 107 3.19 -12.58 -1.69
C LYS A 107 4.47 -12.86 -2.49
N LYS A 108 4.89 -11.95 -3.37
CA LYS A 108 6.16 -12.06 -4.12
C LYS A 108 7.39 -12.05 -3.22
N GLN A 109 7.32 -11.42 -2.05
CA GLN A 109 8.37 -11.47 -1.03
C GLN A 109 8.35 -12.76 -0.19
N GLY A 110 7.47 -13.71 -0.51
CA GLY A 110 7.34 -14.99 0.20
C GLY A 110 6.55 -14.91 1.50
N ILE A 111 5.76 -13.85 1.70
CA ILE A 111 4.83 -13.71 2.82
C ILE A 111 3.64 -14.67 2.62
N LYS A 112 3.28 -15.40 3.68
CA LYS A 112 2.18 -16.38 3.69
C LYS A 112 0.95 -15.87 4.45
N LYS A 113 1.17 -15.11 5.53
CA LYS A 113 0.11 -14.52 6.35
C LYS A 113 0.11 -13.01 6.18
N ILE A 114 -1.00 -12.47 5.70
CA ILE A 114 -1.17 -11.02 5.51
C ILE A 114 -2.23 -10.53 6.49
N ILE A 115 -1.92 -9.45 7.19
CA ILE A 115 -2.82 -8.76 8.10
C ILE A 115 -3.07 -7.37 7.50
N LEU A 116 -4.33 -6.99 7.34
CA LEU A 116 -4.70 -5.64 6.91
C LEU A 116 -4.94 -4.77 8.15
N ALA A 117 -4.18 -3.69 8.27
CA ALA A 117 -4.33 -2.71 9.35
C ALA A 117 -4.78 -1.39 8.74
N GLY A 118 -6.05 -1.04 8.91
CA GLY A 118 -6.61 0.22 8.42
C GLY A 118 -6.59 1.31 9.48
N HIS A 119 -6.48 2.57 9.06
CA HIS A 119 -6.77 3.73 9.90
C HIS A 119 -7.86 4.61 9.27
N SER A 120 -8.87 5.02 10.05
CA SER A 120 -10.00 5.83 9.58
C SER A 120 -10.68 5.19 8.34
N THR A 121 -10.79 5.89 7.21
CA THR A 121 -11.31 5.31 5.94
C THR A 121 -10.52 4.06 5.50
N GLY A 122 -9.26 3.92 5.91
CA GLY A 122 -8.48 2.71 5.68
C GLY A 122 -9.10 1.47 6.31
N CYS A 123 -9.82 1.59 7.43
CA CYS A 123 -10.58 0.47 8.02
C CYS A 123 -11.69 0.01 7.08
N GLN A 124 -12.45 0.96 6.52
CA GLN A 124 -13.53 0.68 5.57
C GLN A 124 -12.98 0.04 4.29
N LYS A 125 -11.86 0.55 3.77
CA LYS A 125 -11.15 -0.03 2.62
C LYS A 125 -10.69 -1.46 2.89
N SER A 126 -10.14 -1.73 4.09
CA SER A 126 -9.75 -3.08 4.50
C SER A 126 -10.93 -4.05 4.50
N VAL A 127 -12.07 -3.64 5.06
CA VAL A 127 -13.28 -4.48 5.11
C VAL A 127 -13.87 -4.67 3.72
N TYR A 128 -13.93 -3.63 2.89
CA TYR A 128 -14.46 -3.71 1.52
C TYR A 128 -13.64 -4.63 0.60
N TYR A 129 -12.33 -4.77 0.87
CA TYR A 129 -11.46 -5.64 0.09
C TYR A 129 -11.63 -7.14 0.41
N LEU A 130 -12.07 -7.48 1.62
CA LEU A 130 -12.27 -8.86 2.08
C LEU A 130 -13.58 -9.45 1.52
#